data_AF-A0A1V4RDZ6-F1
#
_entry.id   AF-A0A1V4RDZ6-F1
#
_cell.length_a   1.000
_cell.length_b   1.000
_cell.length_c   1.000
_cell.angle_alpha   90.00
_cell.angle_beta   90.00
_cell.angle_gamma   90.00
#
_symmetry.space_group_name_H-M   'P 1'
#
loop_
_entity.id
_entity.type
_entity.pdbx_description
1 polymer ?
#
loop_
_entity_poly.entity_id
_entity_poly.type
_entity_poly.pdbx_seq_one_letter_code
_entity_poly.pdbx_strand_id
1 'polypeptide(L)' 'MMSAPEQFPPVLPVVSVLYSDSSHLKWILSQLQLVLGEVVLFSEPFPFDMTDYYRDEMGADLFRVWFCFAPLRDPS' A
#
# COMPACT_ATOMS: atom_id res chain seq x y z
N MET A 1 14.44 -32.48 -14.53
CA MET A 1 14.76 -32.06 -13.15
C MET A 1 14.24 -30.65 -12.99
N MET A 2 13.23 -30.42 -12.15
CA MET A 2 12.82 -29.05 -11.77
C MET A 2 13.78 -28.59 -10.68
N SER A 3 14.39 -27.42 -10.86
CA SER A 3 15.22 -26.76 -9.85
C SER A 3 14.40 -26.54 -8.58
N ALA A 4 14.98 -26.71 -7.40
CA ALA A 4 14.34 -26.30 -6.16
C ALA A 4 14.03 -24.79 -6.23
N PRO A 5 12.88 -24.32 -5.70
CA PRO A 5 12.60 -22.89 -5.65
C PRO A 5 13.71 -22.19 -4.88
N GLU A 6 14.28 -21.15 -5.49
CA GLU A 6 15.28 -20.31 -4.85
C GLU A 6 14.59 -19.53 -3.71
N GLN A 7 15.16 -19.58 -2.52
CA GLN A 7 14.55 -18.94 -1.35
C GLN A 7 14.83 -17.43 -1.42
N PHE A 8 13.78 -16.64 -1.62
CA PHE A 8 13.90 -15.18 -1.68
C PHE A 8 14.18 -14.60 -0.29
N PRO A 9 15.01 -13.55 -0.19
CA PRO A 9 15.20 -12.85 1.08
C PRO A 9 13.88 -12.21 1.54
N PRO A 10 13.63 -12.09 2.85
CA PRO A 10 12.47 -11.39 3.37
C PRO A 10 12.38 -9.93 2.87
N VAL A 11 11.16 -9.48 2.57
CA VAL A 11 10.88 -8.17 1.94
C VAL A 11 9.98 -7.29 2.81
N LEU A 12 10.03 -5.97 2.60
CA LEU A 12 9.06 -5.06 3.20
C LEU A 12 7.70 -5.22 2.51
N PRO A 13 6.60 -5.44 3.25
CA PRO A 13 5.26 -5.27 2.71
C PRO A 13 5.05 -3.84 2.22
N VAL A 14 4.50 -3.69 1.01
CA VAL A 14 4.19 -2.40 0.39
C VAL A 14 2.70 -2.33 0.07
N VAL A 15 2.04 -1.23 0.45
CA VAL A 15 0.62 -0.99 0.14
C VAL A 15 0.45 0.35 -0.55
N SER A 16 -0.30 0.35 -1.65
CA SER A 16 -0.80 1.57 -2.29
C SER A 16 -2.23 1.84 -1.84
N VAL A 17 -2.46 3.04 -1.33
CA VAL A 17 -3.79 3.49 -0.92
C VAL A 17 -4.25 4.58 -1.87
N LEU A 18 -5.41 4.37 -2.49
CA LEU A 18 -6.17 5.41 -3.18
C LEU A 18 -7.21 5.96 -2.22
N TYR A 19 -7.33 7.28 -2.14
CA TYR A 19 -8.28 7.93 -1.25
C TYR A 19 -8.68 9.32 -1.76
N SER A 20 -9.91 9.74 -1.51
CA SER A 20 -10.40 11.11 -1.74
C SER A 20 -10.49 11.93 -0.45
N ASP A 21 -10.63 11.27 0.71
CA ASP A 21 -10.70 11.92 2.03
C ASP A 21 -9.57 11.44 2.95
N SER A 22 -8.79 12.40 3.45
CA SER A 22 -7.72 12.17 4.42
C SER A 22 -8.18 11.54 5.74
N SER A 23 -9.46 11.68 6.11
CA SER A 23 -10.03 11.06 7.30
C SER A 23 -10.04 9.53 7.18
N HIS A 24 -10.44 9.02 6.01
CA HIS A 24 -10.40 7.59 5.67
C HIS A 24 -8.97 7.07 5.59
N LEU A 25 -8.03 7.88 5.11
CA LEU A 25 -6.62 7.50 5.07
C LEU A 25 -6.06 7.21 6.48
N LYS A 26 -6.36 8.06 7.46
CA LYS A 26 -5.92 7.84 8.84
C LYS A 26 -6.51 6.56 9.43
N TRP A 27 -7.80 6.34 9.20
CA TRP A 27 -8.47 5.13 9.68
C TRP A 27 -7.88 3.88 9.03
N ILE A 28 -7.76 3.82 7.70
CA ILE A 28 -7.22 2.63 7.02
C ILE A 28 -5.78 2.39 7.41
N LEU A 29 -4.98 3.44 7.64
CA LEU A 29 -3.61 3.29 8.09
C LEU A 29 -3.53 2.60 9.45
N SER A 30 -4.41 2.95 10.40
CA SER A 30 -4.48 2.25 11.68
C SER A 30 -4.79 0.76 11.52
N GLN A 31 -5.65 0.40 10.58
CA GLN A 31 -6.01 -1.00 10.31
C GLN A 31 -4.86 -1.75 9.64
N LEU A 32 -4.17 -1.12 8.68
CA LEU A 32 -2.98 -1.68 8.05
C LEU A 32 -1.88 -1.92 9.08
N GLN A 33 -1.68 -1.01 10.03
CA GLN A 33 -0.65 -1.20 11.06
C GLN A 33 -0.94 -2.38 12.00
N LEU A 34 -2.21 -2.68 12.28
CA LEU A 34 -2.60 -3.87 13.06
C LEU A 34 -2.25 -5.18 12.34
N VAL A 35 -2.28 -5.18 11.00
CA VAL A 35 -2.08 -6.40 10.18
C VAL A 35 -0.63 -6.52 9.70
N LEU A 36 -0.02 -5.41 9.30
CA LEU A 36 1.28 -5.35 8.62
C LEU A 36 2.42 -4.94 9.56
N GLY A 37 2.10 -4.22 10.64
CA GLY A 37 3.06 -3.71 11.63
C GLY A 37 3.33 -2.21 11.47
N GLU A 38 4.50 -1.76 11.87
CA GLU A 38 4.83 -0.32 11.89
C GLU A 38 5.12 0.21 10.48
N VAL A 39 4.68 1.44 10.17
CA VAL A 39 5.11 2.12 8.94
C VAL A 39 6.55 2.59 9.11
N VAL A 40 7.42 2.20 8.19
CA VAL A 40 8.84 2.60 8.19
C VAL A 40 9.20 3.53 7.05
N LEU A 41 8.38 3.58 6.00
CA LEU A 41 8.56 4.47 4.86
C LEU A 41 7.20 4.80 4.24
N PHE A 42 7.04 6.03 3.77
CA PHE A 42 5.87 6.42 2.98
C PHE A 42 6.24 7.48 1.95
N SER A 43 5.49 7.53 0.85
CA SER A 43 5.63 8.60 -0.14
C SER A 43 4.89 9.86 0.30
N GLU A 44 5.22 11.01 -0.29
CA GLU A 44 4.26 12.12 -0.29
C GLU A 44 2.98 11.70 -1.04
N PRO A 45 1.79 12.17 -0.62
CA PRO A 45 0.59 12.00 -1.41
C PRO A 45 0.68 12.75 -2.73
N PHE A 46 0.16 12.15 -3.80
CA PHE A 46 0.10 12.82 -5.09
C PHE A 46 -1.22 12.52 -5.82
N PRO A 47 -1.67 13.43 -6.71
CA PRO A 47 -2.90 13.24 -7.46
C PRO A 47 -2.89 11.92 -8.26
N PHE A 48 -4.02 11.23 -8.25
CA PHE A 48 -4.28 10.06 -9.08
C PHE A 48 -5.15 10.48 -10.27
N ASP A 49 -4.55 11.21 -11.21
CA ASP A 49 -5.23 11.90 -12.32
C ASP A 49 -4.89 11.33 -13.71
N MET A 50 -4.12 10.25 -13.74
CA MET A 50 -3.70 9.57 -14.99
C MET A 50 -4.83 8.73 -15.62
N THR A 51 -5.92 8.47 -14.87
CA THR A 51 -7.09 7.71 -15.32
C THR A 51 -8.30 8.05 -14.45
N ASP A 52 -9.51 7.89 -15.00
CA ASP A 52 -10.79 8.04 -14.31
C ASP A 52 -11.44 6.70 -13.93
N TYR A 53 -10.70 5.59 -14.01
CA TYR A 53 -11.21 4.22 -13.82
C TYR A 53 -12.02 4.01 -12.53
N TYR A 54 -11.67 4.67 -11.43
CA TYR A 54 -12.35 4.54 -10.13
C TYR A 54 -13.35 5.66 -9.83
N ARG A 55 -13.64 6.53 -10.80
CA ARG A 55 -14.45 7.73 -10.55
C ARG A 55 -15.87 7.37 -10.11
N ASP A 56 -16.48 6.37 -10.73
CA ASP A 56 -17.87 6.03 -10.46
C ASP A 56 -18.03 5.38 -9.08
N GLU A 57 -17.03 4.64 -8.61
CA GLU A 57 -17.03 3.95 -7.32
C GLU A 57 -16.52 4.81 -6.16
N MET A 58 -15.50 5.66 -6.40
CA MET A 58 -14.77 6.38 -5.34
C MET A 58 -14.91 7.91 -5.42
N GLY A 59 -15.48 8.43 -6.51
CA GLY A 59 -15.56 9.87 -6.79
C GLY A 59 -14.34 10.44 -7.50
N ALA A 60 -14.36 11.76 -7.70
CA ALA A 60 -13.23 12.50 -8.28
C ALA A 60 -12.15 12.82 -7.23
N ASP A 61 -11.08 13.49 -7.66
CA ASP A 61 -10.03 14.05 -6.80
C ASP A 61 -9.33 13.01 -5.91
N LEU A 62 -9.04 11.84 -6.49
CA LEU A 62 -8.29 10.79 -5.82
C LEU A 62 -6.81 11.17 -5.67
N PHE A 63 -6.24 10.78 -4.54
CA PHE A 63 -4.82 10.83 -4.24
C PHE A 63 -4.29 9.42 -4.05
N ARG A 64 -3.00 9.25 -4.31
CA ARG A 64 -2.25 8.02 -4.06
C ARG A 64 -1.14 8.27 -3.06
N VAL A 65 -0.97 7.33 -2.15
CA VAL A 65 0.18 7.25 -1.23
C VAL A 65 0.64 5.79 -1.14
N TRP A 66 1.96 5.60 -0.99
CA TRP A 66 2.57 4.30 -0.70
C TRP A 66 3.04 4.23 0.74
N PHE A 67 2.86 3.08 1.37
CA PHE A 67 3.38 2.75 2.70
C PHE A 67 4.18 1.46 2.64
N CYS A 68 5.31 1.44 3.34
CA CYS A 68 6.08 0.23 3.61
C CYS A 68 6.04 -0.08 5.11
N PHE A 69 5.93 -1.35 5.46
CA PHE A 69 5.74 -1.79 6.83
C PHE A 69 6.88 -2.69 7.32
N ALA A 70 7.15 -2.68 8.62
CA ALA A 70 8.02 -3.66 9.29
C ALA A 70 7.19 -4.58 10.20
N PRO A 71 7.59 -5.85 10.39
CA PRO A 71 8.86 -6.46 9.98
C PRO A 71 8.90 -6.91 8.51
N LEU A 72 10.10 -7.26 8.02
CA LEU A 72 10.25 -7.98 6.76
C LEU A 72 9.47 -9.30 6.80
N ARG A 73 8.87 -9.68 5.68
CA ARG A 73 8.07 -10.90 5.54
C ARG A 73 8.62 -11.80 4.45
N ASP A 74 8.38 -13.09 4.59
CA ASP A 74 8.60 -14.06 3.52
C ASP A 74 7.70 -13.69 2.32
N PRO A 75 8.25 -13.51 1.11
CA PRO A 75 7.47 -13.16 -0.08
C PRO A 75 6.75 -14.35 -0.74
N SER A 76 6.90 -15.58 -0.22
CA SER A 76 6.30 -16.80 -0.79
C SER A 76 4.90 -17.16 -0.30
#